data_AF-A0A954SDX8-F1
#
_entry.id   AF-A0A954SDX8-F1
#
_cell.length_a   1.000
_cell.length_b   1.000
_cell.length_c   1.000
_cell.angle_alpha   90.00
_cell.angle_beta   90.00
_cell.angle_gamma   90.00
#
_symmetry.space_group_name_H-M   'P 1'
#
loop_
_entity.id
_entity.type
_entity.pdbx_description
1 polymer ?
#
loop_
_entity_poly.entity_id
_entity_poly.type
_entity_poly.pdbx_seq_one_letter_code
_entity_poly.pdbx_strand_id
1 'polypeptide(L)'
;ECLMPSKLYGVLAAGVPMIVLAPPECELAQIVERHQLGSVCPPGETLVRDIAGAVRKWRNDRERRIIAGSAARELAEREFDRQIVTGQFGELLNRIHATE
;
A
#
# COMPACT_ATOMS: atom_id res chain seq x y z
N GLU A 1 -15.76 6.08 -3.38
CA GLU A 1 -15.52 5.56 -2.02
C GLU A 1 -14.10 5.95 -1.61
N CYS A 2 -13.95 6.80 -0.60
CA CYS A 2 -12.64 7.33 -0.17
C CYS A 2 -12.42 6.89 1.27
N LEU A 3 -11.98 5.65 1.47
CA LEU A 3 -11.43 5.21 2.76
C LEU A 3 -10.05 4.65 2.51
N MET A 4 -9.08 5.55 2.49
CA MET A 4 -7.69 5.18 2.46
C MET A 4 -7.31 4.54 3.81
N PRO A 5 -6.72 3.32 3.82
CA PRO A 5 -6.39 2.63 5.06
C PRO A 5 -5.27 3.34 5.83
N SER A 6 -5.57 3.83 7.03
CA SER A 6 -4.62 4.58 7.88
C SER A 6 -3.35 3.80 8.26
N LYS A 7 -3.36 2.47 8.15
CA LYS A 7 -2.20 1.62 8.47
C LYS A 7 -1.28 1.37 7.26
N LEU A 8 -1.73 1.63 6.03
CA LEU A 8 -0.94 1.37 4.83
C LEU A 8 0.37 2.15 4.85
N TYR A 9 0.30 3.45 5.09
CA TYR A 9 1.46 4.34 5.04
C TYR A 9 2.55 3.95 6.04
N GLY A 10 2.18 3.52 7.25
CA GLY A 10 3.14 3.02 8.23
C GLY A 10 3.83 1.74 7.77
N VAL A 11 3.10 0.83 7.13
CA VAL A 11 3.66 -0.43 6.59
C VAL A 11 4.57 -0.15 5.39
N LEU A 12 4.17 0.75 4.49
CA LEU A 12 5.00 1.21 3.37
C LEU A 12 6.31 1.82 3.89
N ALA A 13 6.22 2.73 4.87
CA ALA A 13 7.37 3.37 5.48
C ALA A 13 8.29 2.38 6.19
N ALA A 14 7.76 1.29 6.75
CA ALA A 14 8.55 0.22 7.35
C ALA A 14 9.33 -0.62 6.32
N GLY A 15 9.02 -0.50 5.03
CA GLY A 15 9.73 -1.22 3.96
C GLY A 15 9.55 -2.73 4.04
N VAL A 16 8.35 -3.20 4.37
CA VAL A 16 8.05 -4.64 4.52
C VAL A 16 6.93 -5.07 3.56
N PRO A 17 6.97 -6.31 3.04
CA PRO A 17 5.85 -6.86 2.30
C PRO A 17 4.63 -7.05 3.20
N MET A 18 3.43 -6.98 2.60
CA MET A 18 2.17 -7.05 3.35
C MET A 18 1.22 -8.13 2.81
N ILE A 19 0.46 -8.74 3.72
CA ILE A 19 -0.69 -9.57 3.36
C ILE A 19 -1.92 -8.78 3.79
N VAL A 20 -2.73 -8.36 2.82
CA VAL A 20 -3.88 -7.49 3.07
C VAL A 20 -5.17 -8.27 2.92
N LEU A 21 -6.07 -8.06 3.87
CA LEU A 21 -7.40 -8.66 3.86
C LEU A 21 -8.35 -7.59 3.32
N ALA A 22 -8.64 -7.66 2.03
CA ALA A 22 -9.37 -6.59 1.37
C ALA A 22 -10.08 -7.10 0.11
N PRO A 23 -11.28 -6.59 -0.23
CA PRO A 23 -11.89 -6.84 -1.53
C PRO A 23 -10.97 -6.38 -2.66
N PRO A 24 -10.86 -7.12 -3.77
CA PRO A 24 -9.94 -6.80 -4.87
C PRO A 24 -10.22 -5.44 -5.52
N GLU A 25 -11.46 -4.97 -5.46
CA GLU A 25 -11.90 -3.69 -6.00
C GLU A 25 -11.44 -2.47 -5.19
N CYS A 26 -11.04 -2.65 -3.93
CA CYS A 26 -10.67 -1.52 -3.08
C CYS A 26 -9.28 -0.96 -3.39
N GLU A 27 -9.07 0.32 -3.11
CA GLU A 27 -7.81 1.02 -3.37
C GLU A 27 -6.59 0.35 -2.70
N LEU A 28 -6.76 -0.21 -1.50
CA LEU A 28 -5.69 -0.96 -0.82
C LEU A 28 -5.22 -2.16 -1.65
N ALA A 29 -6.16 -2.96 -2.17
CA ALA A 29 -5.83 -4.12 -2.99
C ALA A 29 -5.12 -3.68 -4.27
N GLN A 30 -5.65 -2.65 -4.93
CA GLN A 30 -5.07 -2.09 -6.15
C GLN A 30 -3.64 -1.57 -5.94
N ILE A 31 -3.36 -0.87 -4.84
CA ILE A 31 -2.01 -0.40 -4.51
C ILE A 31 -1.06 -1.59 -4.31
N VAL A 32 -1.47 -2.58 -3.51
CA VAL A 32 -0.64 -3.76 -3.22
C VAL A 32 -0.31 -4.53 -4.49
N GLU A 33 -1.28 -4.73 -5.38
CA GLU A 33 -1.10 -5.47 -6.63
C GLU A 33 -0.27 -4.66 -7.64
N ARG A 34 -0.63 -3.40 -7.88
CA ARG A 34 0.04 -2.52 -8.85
C ARG A 34 1.54 -2.36 -8.56
N HIS A 35 1.88 -2.22 -7.28
CA HIS A 35 3.26 -2.02 -6.84
C HIS A 35 3.94 -3.33 -6.38
N GLN A 36 3.26 -4.48 -6.52
CA GLN A 36 3.79 -5.81 -6.17
C GLN A 36 4.28 -5.93 -4.72
N LEU A 37 3.57 -5.30 -3.79
CA LEU A 37 4.03 -5.11 -2.40
C LEU A 37 3.67 -6.28 -1.48
N GLY A 38 2.99 -7.30 -2.01
CA GLY A 38 2.29 -8.21 -1.12
C GLY A 38 1.35 -9.21 -1.76
N SER A 39 0.40 -9.67 -0.96
CA SER A 39 -0.71 -10.50 -1.40
C SER A 39 -2.03 -9.94 -0.89
N VAL A 40 -3.02 -9.91 -1.76
CA VAL A 40 -4.41 -9.60 -1.42
C VAL A 40 -5.13 -10.91 -1.12
N CYS A 41 -5.80 -10.96 0.02
CA CYS A 41 -6.63 -12.07 0.46
C CYS A 41 -8.06 -11.55 0.60
N PRO A 42 -8.93 -11.78 -0.41
CA PRO A 42 -10.32 -11.35 -0.35
C PRO A 42 -11.07 -11.99 0.83
N PRO A 43 -11.94 -11.24 1.52
CA PRO A 43 -12.85 -11.82 2.50
C PRO A 43 -13.73 -12.91 1.87
N GLY A 44 -13.98 -13.99 2.60
CA GLY A 44 -14.82 -15.10 2.13
C GLY A 44 -14.44 -16.44 2.75
N GLU A 45 -15.06 -17.52 2.29
CA GLU A 45 -14.87 -18.89 2.81
C GLU A 45 -13.41 -19.37 2.69
N THR A 46 -12.68 -18.86 1.71
CA THR A 46 -11.30 -19.27 1.42
C THR A 46 -10.26 -18.47 2.19
N LEU A 47 -10.65 -17.41 2.90
CA LEU A 47 -9.77 -16.42 3.51
C LEU A 47 -8.64 -17.05 4.35
N VAL A 48 -8.97 -18.00 5.22
CA VAL A 48 -7.99 -18.68 6.09
C VAL A 48 -6.95 -19.45 5.27
N ARG A 49 -7.39 -20.15 4.23
CA ARG A 49 -6.51 -20.91 3.33
C ARG A 49 -5.60 -19.97 2.54
N ASP A 50 -6.14 -18.84 2.09
CA ASP A 50 -5.43 -17.87 1.28
C ASP A 50 -4.35 -17.15 2.10
N ILE A 51 -4.66 -16.74 3.34
CA ILE A 51 -3.69 -16.18 4.28
C ILE A 51 -2.58 -17.19 4.56
N ALA A 52 -2.93 -18.44 4.91
CA ALA A 52 -1.92 -19.47 5.21
C ALA A 52 -1.03 -19.77 3.99
N GLY A 53 -1.61 -19.77 2.79
CA GLY A 53 -0.88 -19.90 1.54
C GLY A 53 0.08 -18.73 1.30
N ALA A 54 -0.39 -17.50 1.49
CA ALA A 54 0.41 -16.29 1.35
C ALA A 54 1.58 -16.29 2.35
N VAL A 55 1.35 -16.58 3.64
CA VAL A 55 2.41 -16.67 4.65
C VAL A 55 3.48 -17.69 4.25
N ARG A 56 3.10 -18.89 3.79
CA ARG A 56 4.06 -19.89 3.34
C ARG A 56 4.87 -19.43 2.12
N LYS A 57 4.20 -18.86 1.10
CA LYS A 57 4.86 -18.31 -0.10
C LYS A 57 5.88 -17.25 0.27
N TRP A 58 5.46 -16.25 1.06
CA TRP A 58 6.34 -15.17 1.48
C TRP A 58 7.45 -15.64 2.40
N ARG A 59 7.23 -16.61 3.29
CA ARG A 59 8.27 -17.18 4.16
C ARG A 59 9.37 -17.88 3.37
N ASN A 60 9.01 -18.59 2.31
CA ASN A 60 9.93 -19.43 1.55
C ASN A 60 10.71 -18.66 0.45
N ASP A 61 10.36 -17.40 0.19
CA ASP A 61 10.98 -16.59 -0.84
C ASP A 61 11.61 -15.32 -0.24
N ARG A 62 12.90 -15.41 0.14
CA ARG A 62 13.62 -14.30 0.77
C ARG A 62 13.86 -13.14 -0.19
N GLU A 63 14.22 -13.45 -1.44
CA GLU A 63 14.54 -12.45 -2.45
C GLU A 63 13.32 -11.58 -2.74
N ARG A 64 12.16 -12.20 -2.96
CA ARG A 64 10.91 -11.48 -3.18
C ARG A 64 10.52 -10.60 -2.00
N ARG A 65 10.77 -11.03 -0.74
CA ARG A 65 10.53 -10.18 0.44
C ARG A 65 11.38 -8.91 0.41
N ILE A 66 12.66 -9.03 0.04
CA ILE A 66 13.57 -7.88 -0.04
C ILE A 66 13.11 -6.93 -1.14
N ILE A 67 12.79 -7.45 -2.33
CA ILE A 67 12.32 -6.64 -3.46
C ILE A 67 11.02 -5.90 -3.09
N ALA A 68 10.01 -6.62 -2.59
CA ALA A 68 8.73 -6.01 -2.23
C ALA A 68 8.86 -5.00 -1.08
N GLY A 69 9.71 -5.27 -0.08
CA GLY A 69 9.99 -4.34 1.00
C GLY A 69 10.68 -3.06 0.53
N SER A 70 11.67 -3.18 -0.37
CA SER A 70 12.33 -2.02 -0.99
C SER A 70 11.34 -1.18 -1.80
N ALA A 71 10.49 -1.82 -2.62
CA ALA A 71 9.46 -1.14 -3.39
C ALA A 71 8.43 -0.43 -2.48
N ALA A 72 8.07 -1.03 -1.34
CA ALA A 72 7.17 -0.43 -0.37
C ALA A 72 7.75 0.86 0.23
N ARG A 73 9.04 0.84 0.60
CA ARG A 73 9.72 2.02 1.13
C ARG A 73 9.86 3.12 0.09
N GLU A 74 10.26 2.75 -1.13
CA GLU A 74 10.39 3.70 -2.24
C GLU A 74 9.05 4.38 -2.56
N LEU A 75 7.95 3.62 -2.55
CA LEU A 75 6.61 4.17 -2.73
C LEU A 75 6.24 5.16 -1.60
N ALA A 76 6.54 4.82 -0.34
CA ALA A 76 6.31 5.75 0.78
C ALA A 76 7.06 7.06 0.59
N GLU A 77 8.33 7.02 0.22
CA GLU A 77 9.18 8.21 0.06
C GLU A 77 8.82 9.03 -1.18
N ARG A 78 8.43 8.38 -2.29
CA ARG A 78 8.13 9.04 -3.56
C ARG A 78 6.74 9.66 -3.63
N GLU A 79 5.75 9.06 -2.98
CA GLU A 79 4.34 9.46 -3.17
C GLU A 79 3.66 9.91 -1.88
N PHE A 80 3.99 9.27 -0.75
CA PHE A 80 3.26 9.47 0.51
C PHE A 80 4.08 10.17 1.59
N ASP A 81 5.27 10.67 1.26
CA ASP A 81 6.06 11.46 2.19
C ASP A 81 5.32 12.74 2.56
N ARG A 82 5.45 13.15 3.82
CA ARG A 82 4.76 14.31 4.35
C ARG A 82 5.05 15.57 3.54
N GLN A 83 6.30 15.81 3.15
CA GLN A 83 6.67 17.01 2.40
C GLN A 83 6.01 17.04 1.02
N ILE A 84 5.92 15.89 0.37
CA ILE A 84 5.26 15.73 -0.93
C ILE A 84 3.77 16.03 -0.81
N VAL A 85 3.08 15.33 0.09
CA VAL A 85 1.62 15.45 0.23
C VAL A 85 1.24 16.86 0.70
N THR A 86 1.92 17.40 1.71
CA THR A 86 1.64 18.78 2.19
C THR A 86 1.97 19.85 1.15
N GLY A 87 2.99 19.64 0.31
CA GLY A 87 3.29 20.50 -0.83
C GLY A 87 2.12 20.56 -1.82
N GLN A 88 1.55 19.41 -2.18
CA GLN A 88 0.38 19.33 -3.07
C GLN A 88 -0.84 20.06 -2.50
N PHE A 89 -1.09 19.94 -1.19
CA PHE A 89 -2.14 20.73 -0.53
C PHE A 89 -1.85 22.23 -0.61
N GLY A 90 -0.61 22.66 -0.38
CA GLY A 90 -0.22 24.07 -0.52
C GLY A 90 -0.45 24.62 -1.93
N GLU A 91 -0.07 23.86 -2.96
CA GLU A 91 -0.30 24.21 -4.36
C GLU A 91 -1.80 24.33 -4.69
N LEU A 92 -2.61 23.40 -4.18
CA LEU A 92 -4.06 23.45 -4.36
C LEU A 92 -4.67 24.69 -3.71
N LEU A 93 -4.29 24.99 -2.46
CA LEU A 93 -4.80 26.15 -1.74
C LEU A 93 -4.41 27.46 -2.43
N ASN A 94 -3.16 27.57 -2.90
CA ASN A 94 -2.70 28.74 -3.65
C ASN A 94 -3.45 28.91 -4.97
N ARG A 95 -3.75 27.82 -5.70
CA ARG A 95 -4.54 27.87 -6.93
C ARG A 95 -5.97 28.36 -6.68
N ILE A 96 -6.62 27.85 -5.63
CA ILE A 96 -7.99 28.26 -5.30
C ILE A 96 -8.01 29.73 -4.90
N HIS A 97 -7.06 30.18 -4.06
CA HIS A 97 -6.95 31.58 -3.66
C HIS A 97 -6.71 32.54 -4.83
N ALA A 98 -5.85 32.16 -5.80
CA ALA A 98 -5.56 33.00 -6.96
C ALA A 98 -6.72 33.09 -7.98
N THR A 99 -7.79 32.33 -7.79
CA THR A 99 -8.99 32.34 -8.66
C THR A 99 -10.10 33.23 -8.09
N GLU A 100 -9.93 33.77 -6.87
CA GLU A 100 -10.77 34.83 -6.27
C GLU A 100 -10.26 36.23 -6.63
#